data_AF-A0A8E2AS83-F1
#
_entry.id   AF-A0A8E2AS83-F1
#
_cell.length_a   1.000
_cell.length_b   1.000
_cell.length_c   1.000
_cell.angle_alpha   90.00
_cell.angle_beta   90.00
_cell.angle_gamma   90.00
#
_symmetry.space_group_name_H-M   'P 1'
#
loop_
_entity.id
_entity.type
_entity.pdbx_description
1 polymer ?
#
loop_
_entity_poly.entity_id
_entity_poly.type
_entity_poly.pdbx_seq_one_letter_code
_entity_poly.pdbx_strand_id
1 'polypeptide(L)'
;YRCCQNGKHGCKHKKVADPTKQRDHESMEAFECQGWIHLTIDDRQPKVHVKVSHAKDHVPYTYVNIPDDIRTMVASSPHMMVSQV
;
A
#
# COMPACT_ATOMS: atom_id res chain seq x y z
N TYR A 1 11.04 1.17 12.81
CA TYR A 1 9.81 0.94 12.02
C TYR A 1 9.88 -0.42 11.33
N ARG A 2 8.75 -1.11 11.13
CA ARG A 2 8.67 -2.46 10.50
C ARG A 2 7.98 -2.41 9.15
N CYS A 3 8.21 -3.42 8.31
CA CYS A 3 7.55 -3.56 7.01
C CYS A 3 6.01 -3.65 7.13
N CYS A 4 5.29 -2.91 6.27
CA CYS A 4 3.83 -2.84 6.26
C CYS A 4 3.14 -4.10 5.72
N GLN A 5 3.83 -4.90 4.90
CA GLN A 5 3.32 -6.19 4.39
C GLN A 5 3.83 -7.37 5.23
N ASN A 6 4.35 -7.13 6.44
CA ASN A 6 4.63 -8.22 7.37
C ASN A 6 3.31 -8.81 7.88
N GLY A 7 3.04 -10.07 7.55
CA GLY A 7 1.81 -10.77 7.94
C GLY A 7 1.59 -10.87 9.46
N LYS A 8 2.64 -10.71 10.27
CA LYS A 8 2.53 -10.67 11.75
C LYS A 8 1.94 -9.36 12.27
N HIS A 9 1.87 -8.31 11.44
CA HIS A 9 1.41 -6.97 11.81
C HIS A 9 0.16 -6.51 11.05
N GLY A 10 -0.55 -7.43 10.37
CA GLY A 10 -1.78 -7.10 9.66
C GLY A 10 -2.88 -6.57 10.60
N CYS A 11 -3.47 -5.43 10.25
CA CYS A 11 -4.64 -4.90 10.94
C CYS A 11 -5.86 -5.79 10.64
N LYS A 12 -6.65 -6.11 11.67
CA LYS A 12 -7.93 -6.79 11.47
C LYS A 12 -8.90 -5.86 10.74
N HIS A 13 -9.53 -6.36 9.69
CA HIS A 13 -10.58 -5.62 9.01
C HIS A 13 -11.74 -5.33 9.96
N LYS A 14 -12.11 -4.05 10.06
CA LYS A 14 -13.32 -3.63 10.75
C LYS A 14 -14.48 -3.67 9.77
N LYS A 15 -15.34 -4.69 9.89
CA LYS A 15 -16.57 -4.76 9.11
C LYS A 15 -17.54 -3.69 9.61
N VAL A 16 -18.09 -2.91 8.68
CA VAL A 16 -19.19 -1.98 8.96
C VAL A 16 -20.49 -2.78 8.91
N ALA A 17 -21.34 -2.63 9.93
CA ALA A 17 -22.60 -3.38 10.05
C ALA A 17 -23.62 -2.96 8.98
N ASP A 18 -23.60 -1.68 8.58
CA ASP A 18 -24.43 -1.13 7.51
C ASP A 18 -24.00 -1.72 6.14
N PRO A 19 -24.87 -2.53 5.49
CA PRO A 19 -24.55 -3.18 4.21
C PRO A 19 -24.24 -2.17 3.11
N THR A 20 -24.87 -0.98 3.13
CA THR A 20 -24.69 0.06 2.10
C THR A 20 -23.33 0.76 2.18
N LYS A 21 -22.59 0.53 3.27
CA LYS A 21 -21.24 1.06 3.50
C LYS A 21 -20.16 0.00 3.41
N GLN A 22 -20.52 -1.22 3.02
CA GLN A 22 -19.52 -2.22 2.68
C GLN A 22 -18.83 -1.77 1.38
N ARG A 23 -17.50 -1.83 1.37
CA ARG A 23 -16.69 -1.60 0.18
C ARG A 23 -15.93 -2.87 -0.08
N ASP A 24 -15.84 -3.26 -1.35
CA ASP A 24 -14.88 -4.27 -1.77
C ASP A 24 -13.48 -3.81 -1.36
N HIS A 25 -12.79 -4.70 -0.66
CA HIS A 25 -11.44 -4.46 -0.19
C HIS A 25 -10.62 -5.71 -0.45
N GLU A 26 -9.80 -5.67 -1.50
CA GLU A 26 -8.73 -6.63 -1.67
C GLU A 26 -7.55 -6.21 -0.79
N SER A 27 -7.15 -7.11 0.12
CA SER A 27 -5.95 -6.90 0.91
C SER A 27 -4.71 -7.13 0.06
N MET A 28 -3.72 -6.24 0.18
CA MET A 28 -2.38 -6.51 -0.34
C MET A 28 -1.85 -7.82 0.23
N GLU A 29 -1.10 -8.56 -0.59
CA GLU A 29 -0.41 -9.77 -0.13
C GLU A 29 0.52 -9.47 1.05
N ALA A 30 0.49 -10.38 2.02
CA ALA A 30 1.33 -10.32 3.20
C ALA A 30 2.42 -11.40 3.14
N PHE A 31 3.63 -11.03 3.54
CA PHE A 31 4.80 -11.89 3.52
C PHE A 31 5.33 -12.09 4.95
N GLU A 32 6.09 -13.15 5.16
CA GLU A 32 6.92 -13.27 6.37
C GLU A 32 8.16 -12.35 6.28
N CYS A 33 7.90 -11.06 6.07
CA CYS A 33 8.93 -10.06 5.88
C CYS A 33 9.50 -9.64 7.23
N GLN A 34 10.80 -9.82 7.41
CA GLN A 34 11.52 -9.31 8.58
C GLN A 34 12.11 -7.91 8.31
N GLY A 35 11.58 -7.16 7.35
CA GLY A 35 12.11 -5.85 7.02
C GLY A 35 11.91 -4.81 8.13
N TRP A 36 12.94 -4.02 8.39
CA TRP A 36 12.91 -2.92 9.36
C TRP A 36 13.68 -1.70 8.87
N ILE A 37 13.24 -0.53 9.34
CA ILE A 37 13.95 0.74 9.23
C ILE A 37 14.45 1.12 10.62
N HIS A 38 15.77 1.30 10.70
CA HIS A 38 16.47 1.80 11.89
C HIS A 38 17.05 3.18 11.58
N LEU A 39 16.78 4.15 12.45
CA LEU A 39 17.29 5.51 12.38
C LEU A 39 18.22 5.72 13.57
N THR A 40 19.43 6.19 13.31
CA THR A 40 20.37 6.61 14.34
C THR A 40 20.62 8.10 14.15
N ILE A 41 20.32 8.86 15.19
CA ILE A 41 20.54 10.31 15.26
C ILE A 41 21.63 10.52 16.30
N ASP A 42 22.69 11.24 15.93
CA ASP A 42 23.78 11.62 16.82
C ASP A 42 23.71 13.13 17.01
N ASP A 43 23.49 13.59 18.24
CA ASP A 43 23.36 15.03 18.55
C ASP A 43 24.65 15.81 18.28
N ARG A 44 25.79 15.11 18.09
CA ARG A 44 27.09 15.71 17.79
C ARG A 44 27.37 15.82 16.30
N GLN A 45 26.54 15.22 15.45
CA GLN A 45 26.71 15.24 14.00
C GLN A 45 25.38 15.62 13.34
N PRO A 46 25.36 16.60 12.41
CA PRO A 46 24.14 16.98 11.70
C PRO A 46 23.79 15.96 10.61
N LYS A 47 23.86 14.66 10.91
CA LYS A 47 23.62 13.55 9.99
C LYS A 47 22.76 12.49 10.69
N VAL A 48 21.78 11.98 9.95
CA VAL A 48 20.95 10.84 10.36
C VAL A 48 21.40 9.62 9.58
N HIS A 49 21.75 8.55 10.27
CA HIS A 49 22.00 7.26 9.64
C HIS A 49 20.70 6.47 9.53
N VAL A 50 20.38 6.08 8.29
CA VAL A 50 19.19 5.30 7.96
C VAL A 50 19.63 3.92 7.48
N LYS A 51 19.25 2.87 8.21
CA LYS A 51 19.44 1.48 7.77
C LYS A 51 18.09 0.87 7.45
N VAL A 52 17.89 0.55 6.18
CA VAL A 52 16.72 -0.18 5.68
C VAL A 52 17.14 -1.63 5.41
N SER A 53 16.35 -2.57 5.90
CA SER A 53 16.52 -4.00 5.62
C SER A 53 15.22 -4.58 5.10
N HIS A 54 15.33 -5.54 4.18
CA HIS A 54 14.21 -6.30 3.67
C HIS A 54 14.69 -7.71 3.37
N ALA A 55 14.01 -8.72 3.92
CA ALA A 55 14.50 -10.10 3.93
C ALA A 55 13.87 -11.00 2.86
N LYS A 56 12.77 -10.55 2.22
CA LYS A 56 12.11 -11.24 1.11
C LYS A 56 11.85 -10.25 -0.01
N ASP A 57 12.07 -10.67 -1.25
CA ASP A 57 11.56 -9.93 -2.39
C ASP A 57 10.03 -9.94 -2.31
N HIS A 58 9.45 -8.76 -2.18
CA HIS A 58 8.02 -8.61 -2.39
C HIS A 58 7.77 -8.64 -3.89
N VAL A 59 6.51 -8.85 -4.28
CA VAL A 59 6.10 -8.62 -5.67
C VAL A 59 6.60 -7.23 -6.07
N PRO A 60 7.46 -7.12 -7.11
CA PRO A 60 7.95 -5.83 -7.54
C PRO A 60 6.75 -4.92 -7.84
N TYR A 61 6.85 -3.64 -7.49
CA TYR A 61 5.91 -2.66 -8.01
C TYR A 61 6.05 -2.65 -9.53
N THR A 62 5.18 -3.37 -10.22
CA THR A 62 5.11 -3.33 -11.67
C THR A 62 4.44 -2.02 -12.05
N TYR A 63 5.06 -1.29 -12.97
CA TYR A 63 4.43 -0.11 -13.55
C TYR A 63 3.22 -0.56 -14.37
N VAL A 64 2.03 -0.48 -13.77
CA VAL A 64 0.78 -0.69 -14.48
C VAL A 64 0.49 0.57 -15.29
N ASN A 65 0.97 0.58 -16.53
CA ASN A 65 0.55 1.57 -17.50
C ASN A 65 -0.94 1.35 -17.80
N ILE A 66 -1.74 2.41 -17.62
CA ILE A 66 -3.11 2.43 -18.10
C ILE A 66 -3.04 2.56 -19.63
N PRO A 67 -3.61 1.61 -20.40
CA PRO A 67 -3.72 1.70 -21.85
C PRO A 67 -4.34 3.04 -22.29
N ASP A 68 -3.91 3.57 -23.44
CA ASP A 68 -4.27 4.92 -23.89
C ASP A 68 -5.78 5.08 -24.17
N ASP A 69 -6.44 4.02 -24.60
CA ASP A 69 -7.89 3.95 -24.79
C ASP A 69 -8.64 4.12 -23.46
N ILE A 70 -8.20 3.45 -22.41
CA ILE A 70 -8.76 3.59 -21.06
C ILE A 70 -8.49 4.99 -20.51
N ARG A 71 -7.29 5.53 -20.72
CA ARG A 71 -6.93 6.90 -20.28
C ARG A 71 -7.81 7.94 -20.97
N THR A 72 -8.06 7.77 -22.28
CA THR A 72 -8.94 8.62 -23.07
C THR A 72 -10.39 8.50 -22.62
N MET A 73 -10.86 7.28 -22.36
CA MET A 73 -12.21 7.02 -21.83
C MET A 73 -12.45 7.73 -20.50
N VAL A 74 -11.51 7.63 -19.54
CA VAL A 74 -11.61 8.30 -18.24
C VAL A 74 -11.63 9.82 -18.40
N ALA A 75 -10.76 10.38 -19.24
CA ALA A 75 -10.70 11.82 -19.48
C ALA A 75 -11.98 12.37 -20.16
N SER A 76 -12.63 11.56 -21.00
CA SER A 76 -13.82 11.95 -21.77
C SER A 76 -15.12 11.83 -20.96
N SER A 77 -15.10 11.13 -19.83
CA SER A 77 -16.29 10.79 -19.05
C SER A 77 -16.20 11.22 -17.58
N PRO A 78 -15.89 12.49 -17.26
CA PRO A 78 -15.71 12.96 -15.88
C PRO A 78 -16.99 12.92 -15.04
N HIS A 79 -18.16 12.83 -15.69
CA HIS A 79 -19.48 12.78 -15.06
C HIS A 79 -19.98 11.34 -14.84
N MET A 80 -19.25 10.33 -15.31
CA MET A 80 -19.62 8.94 -15.06
C MET A 80 -19.25 8.58 -13.62
N MET A 81 -20.28 8.31 -12.81
CA MET A 81 -20.10 7.73 -11.49
C MET A 81 -20.30 6.22 -11.57
N VAL A 82 -19.46 5.47 -10.87
CA VAL A 82 -19.70 4.04 -10.67
C VAL A 82 -21.04 3.84 -9.96
N SER A 83 -21.95 3.07 -10.55
CA SER A 83 -23.15 2.61 -9.87
C SER A 83 -22.75 1.55 -8.85
N GLN A 84 -22.75 1.90 -7.57
CA GLN A 84 -22.60 0.91 -6.51
C GLN A 84 -23.98 0.27 -6.29
N VAL A 85 -24.13 -0.99 -6.72
CA VAL A 85 -25.30 -1.84 -6.42
C VAL A 85 -25.01 -2.64 -5.16
#